data_AF-A0A2E0X091-F1
#
_entry.id   AF-A0A2E0X091-F1
#
_cell.length_a   1.000
_cell.length_b   1.000
_cell.length_c   1.000
_cell.angle_alpha   90.00
_cell.angle_beta   90.00
_cell.angle_gamma   90.00
#
_symmetry.space_group_name_H-M   'P 1'
#
loop_
_entity.id
_entity.type
_entity.pdbx_description
1 polymer ?
#
loop_
_entity_poly.entity_id
_entity_poly.type
_entity_poly.pdbx_seq_one_letter_code
_entity_poly.pdbx_strand_id
1 'polypeptide(L)'
;MTAELLSSWLGWSTLINVAILAAWFAFFTLGHDLMYRLHAQMFRMSVETFDAIHYGAMAAYKLGIILLNLTPYVALYLAQQ
;
A
#
# COMPACT_ATOMS: atom_id res chain seq x y z
N MET A 1 9.47 25.04 2.76
CA MET A 1 8.14 24.39 2.64
C MET A 1 7.21 25.03 3.65
N THR A 2 6.01 25.46 3.26
CA THR A 2 5.01 25.92 4.22
C THR A 2 4.32 24.72 4.87
N ALA A 3 3.79 24.90 6.08
CA ALA A 3 3.13 23.83 6.82
C ALA A 3 1.85 23.33 6.09
N GLU A 4 1.16 24.24 5.39
CA GLU A 4 0.02 23.94 4.51
C GLU A 4 0.43 23.07 3.31
N LEU A 5 1.55 23.41 2.64
CA LEU A 5 2.06 22.62 1.51
C LEU A 5 2.44 21.20 1.96
N LEU A 6 3.09 21.07 3.11
CA LEU A 6 3.44 19.76 3.69
C LEU A 6 2.20 18.95 4.06
N SER A 7 1.18 19.58 4.65
CA SER A 7 -0.10 18.93 4.99
C SER A 7 -0.81 18.42 3.73
N SER A 8 -0.92 19.26 2.69
CA SER A 8 -1.51 18.87 1.40
C SER A 8 -0.75 17.72 0.75
N TRP A 9 0.58 17.79 0.75
CA TRP A 9 1.43 16.73 0.21
C TRP A 9 1.25 15.39 0.95
N LEU A 10 1.25 15.39 2.29
CA LEU A 10 1.03 14.19 3.09
C LEU A 10 -0.38 13.60 2.89
N GLY A 11 -1.40 14.46 2.75
CA GLY A 11 -2.77 14.05 2.47
C GLY A 11 -2.90 13.35 1.11
N TRP A 12 -2.42 13.99 0.04
CA TRP A 12 -2.43 13.39 -1.30
C TRP A 12 -1.57 12.13 -1.39
N SER A 13 -0.40 12.13 -0.74
CA SER A 13 0.46 10.95 -0.67
C SER A 13 -0.27 9.79 0.03
N THR A 14 -0.95 10.04 1.14
CA THR A 14 -1.77 9.02 1.82
C THR A 14 -2.84 8.46 0.87
N LEU A 15 -3.60 9.34 0.20
CA LEU A 15 -4.68 8.93 -0.69
C LEU A 15 -4.18 8.07 -1.86
N ILE A 16 -3.10 8.50 -2.52
CA ILE A 16 -2.51 7.78 -3.65
C ILE A 16 -2.00 6.40 -3.21
N ASN A 17 -1.27 6.32 -2.10
CA ASN A 17 -0.75 5.03 -1.63
C ASN A 17 -1.88 4.08 -1.18
N VAL A 18 -2.95 4.61 -0.57
CA VAL A 18 -4.15 3.79 -0.25
C VAL A 18 -4.82 3.28 -1.52
N ALA A 19 -4.95 4.11 -2.57
CA ALA A 19 -5.50 3.68 -3.85
C ALA A 19 -4.65 2.58 -4.52
N ILE A 20 -3.32 2.69 -4.46
CA ILE A 20 -2.40 1.66 -4.93
C ILE A 20 -2.59 0.35 -4.15
N LEU A 21 -2.64 0.42 -2.81
CA LEU A 21 -2.87 -0.76 -1.98
C LEU A 21 -4.22 -1.42 -2.28
N ALA A 22 -5.27 -0.61 -2.48
CA ALA A 22 -6.61 -1.11 -2.82
C ALA A 22 -6.62 -1.77 -4.21
N ALA A 23 -5.97 -1.17 -5.20
CA ALA A 23 -5.83 -1.76 -6.53
C ALA A 23 -5.05 -3.08 -6.46
N TRP A 24 -3.92 -3.12 -5.73
CA TRP A 24 -3.16 -4.35 -5.52
C TRP A 24 -4.02 -5.44 -4.88
N PHE A 25 -4.75 -5.12 -3.81
CA PHE A 25 -5.66 -6.05 -3.16
C PHE A 25 -6.76 -6.56 -4.10
N ALA A 26 -7.36 -5.68 -4.91
CA ALA A 26 -8.36 -6.06 -5.90
C ALA A 26 -7.77 -6.99 -6.98
N PHE A 27 -6.59 -6.69 -7.51
CA PHE A 27 -5.91 -7.57 -8.47
C PHE A 27 -5.55 -8.92 -7.87
N PHE A 28 -5.08 -8.94 -6.61
CA PHE A 28 -4.73 -10.16 -5.91
C PHE A 28 -5.96 -11.04 -5.63
N THR A 29 -7.11 -10.45 -5.31
CA THR A 29 -8.34 -11.20 -4.98
C THR A 29 -9.16 -11.60 -6.21
N LEU A 30 -9.30 -10.72 -7.21
CA LEU A 30 -10.12 -10.96 -8.40
C LEU A 30 -9.35 -11.65 -9.53
N GLY A 31 -8.03 -11.47 -9.58
CA GLY A 31 -7.14 -12.00 -10.62
C GLY A 31 -6.16 -13.05 -10.12
N HIS A 32 -6.41 -13.64 -8.95
CA HIS A 32 -5.50 -14.54 -8.23
C HIS A 32 -4.94 -15.65 -9.13
N ASP A 33 -5.81 -16.43 -9.77
CA ASP A 33 -5.41 -17.56 -10.62
C ASP A 33 -4.59 -17.14 -11.85
N LEU A 34 -4.92 -15.99 -12.46
CA LEU A 34 -4.19 -15.46 -13.62
C LEU A 34 -2.80 -14.99 -13.21
N MET A 35 -2.71 -14.24 -12.11
CA MET A 35 -1.46 -13.74 -11.55
C MET A 35 -0.56 -14.89 -11.11
N TYR A 36 -1.12 -15.89 -10.42
CA TYR A 36 -0.40 -17.07 -9.99
C TYR A 36 0.15 -17.85 -11.18
N ARG A 37 -0.66 -18.12 -12.22
CA ARG A 37 -0.16 -18.86 -13.41
C ARG A 37 0.97 -18.13 -14.13
N LEU A 38 0.88 -16.81 -14.27
CA LEU A 38 1.94 -16.00 -14.90
C LEU A 38 3.22 -15.98 -14.05
N HIS A 39 3.11 -15.83 -12.73
CA HIS A 39 4.28 -15.79 -11.85
C HIS A 39 4.88 -17.17 -11.60
N ALA A 40 4.06 -18.22 -11.47
CA ALA A 40 4.50 -19.60 -11.27
C ALA A 40 5.23 -20.17 -12.49
N GLN A 41 4.93 -19.67 -13.70
CA GLN A 41 5.69 -19.99 -14.91
C GLN A 41 7.09 -19.37 -14.90
N MET A 42 7.25 -18.21 -14.26
CA MET A 42 8.53 -17.49 -14.17
C MET A 42 9.36 -17.92 -12.96
N PHE A 43 8.70 -18.28 -11.86
CA PHE A 43 9.30 -18.67 -10.59
C PHE A 43 8.65 -19.96 -10.10
N ARG A 44 9.42 -21.02 -9.90
CA ARG A 44 8.91 -22.29 -9.32
C ARG A 44 8.54 -22.07 -7.85
N MET A 45 7.31 -21.66 -7.61
CA MET A 45 6.80 -21.28 -6.29
C MET A 45 5.41 -21.85 -6.07
N SER A 46 5.11 -22.26 -4.83
CA SER A 46 3.79 -22.77 -4.46
C SER A 46 2.78 -21.63 -4.29
N VAL A 47 1.48 -21.94 -4.35
CA VAL A 47 0.39 -20.97 -4.14
C VAL A 47 0.51 -20.33 -2.76
N GLU A 48 0.78 -21.13 -1.73
CA GLU A 48 0.87 -20.67 -0.34
C GLU A 48 2.02 -19.68 -0.17
N THR A 49 3.14 -19.91 -0.85
CA THR A 49 4.30 -19.01 -0.80
C THR A 49 4.01 -17.71 -1.56
N PHE A 50 3.34 -17.81 -2.72
CA PHE A 50 2.88 -16.64 -3.47
C PHE A 50 1.95 -15.76 -2.61
N ASP A 51 0.97 -16.37 -1.95
CA ASP A 51 0.00 -15.70 -1.09
C ASP A 51 0.66 -15.05 0.12
N ALA A 52 1.56 -15.76 0.79
CA ALA A 52 2.30 -15.24 1.94
C ALA A 52 3.14 -14.01 1.57
N ILE A 53 3.81 -14.02 0.41
CA ILE A 53 4.59 -12.88 -0.07
C ILE A 53 3.69 -11.68 -0.37
N HIS A 54 2.58 -11.88 -1.09
CA HIS A 54 1.69 -10.78 -1.47
C HIS A 54 0.99 -10.18 -0.25
N TYR A 55 0.48 -11.03 0.64
CA TYR A 55 -0.18 -10.59 1.86
C TYR A 55 0.82 -9.90 2.82
N GLY A 56 2.02 -10.47 2.97
CA GLY A 56 3.09 -9.87 3.76
C GLY A 56 3.54 -8.51 3.20
N ALA A 57 3.71 -8.40 1.89
CA ALA A 57 4.07 -7.16 1.23
C ALA A 57 2.96 -6.10 1.36
N MET A 58 1.69 -6.48 1.18
CA MET A 58 0.55 -5.59 1.42
C MET A 58 0.50 -5.10 2.87
N ALA A 59 0.77 -5.97 3.84
CA ALA A 59 0.82 -5.61 5.26
C ALA A 59 1.96 -4.61 5.54
N ALA A 60 3.17 -4.87 5.05
CA ALA A 60 4.31 -3.97 5.19
C ALA A 60 4.05 -2.61 4.51
N TYR A 61 3.48 -2.62 3.31
CA TYR A 61 3.12 -1.41 2.57
C TYR A 61 2.05 -0.59 3.32
N LYS A 62 1.01 -1.26 3.84
CA LYS A 62 -0.02 -0.63 4.69
C LYS A 62 0.58 0.03 5.93
N LEU A 63 1.53 -0.62 6.59
CA LEU A 63 2.26 -0.02 7.72
C LEU A 63 3.09 1.20 7.28
N GLY A 64 3.74 1.13 6.13
CA GLY A 64 4.46 2.27 5.55
C GLY A 64 3.56 3.49 5.30
N ILE A 65 2.35 3.26 4.77
CA ILE A 65 1.34 4.33 4.59
C ILE A 65 1.00 4.98 5.93
N ILE A 66 0.72 4.16 6.95
CA ILE A 66 0.31 4.65 8.27
C ILE A 66 1.45 5.46 8.90
N LEU A 67 2.65 4.89 8.98
CA LEU A 67 3.78 5.48 9.71
C LEU A 67 4.38 6.70 9.00
N LEU A 68 4.46 6.67 7.67
CA LEU A 68 5.19 7.69 6.90
C LEU A 68 4.30 8.75 6.26
N ASN A 69 2.98 8.54 6.18
CA ASN A 69 2.06 9.48 5.52
C ASN A 69 0.90 9.88 6.42
N LEU A 70 0.06 8.93 6.83
CA LEU A 70 -1.17 9.23 7.57
C LEU A 70 -0.89 9.79 8.96
N THR A 71 -0.01 9.14 9.74
CA THR A 71 0.32 9.61 11.09
C THR A 71 0.96 11.01 11.07
N PRO A 72 1.96 11.31 10.22
CA PRO A 72 2.48 12.67 10.07
C PRO A 72 1.42 13.69 9.61
N TYR A 73 0.51 13.31 8.69
CA TYR A 73 -0.59 14.17 8.26
C TYR A 73 -1.48 14.57 9.43
N VAL A 74 -1.93 13.58 10.21
CA VAL A 74 -2.79 13.80 11.39
C VAL A 74 -2.06 14.63 12.44
N ALA A 75 -0.80 14.31 12.73
CA ALA A 75 0.00 15.06 13.71
C ALA A 75 0.14 16.54 13.31
N LEU A 76 0.42 16.81 12.03
CA LEU A 76 0.55 18.16 11.51
C LEU A 76 -0.79 18.92 11.53
N TYR A 77 -1.89 18.27 11.17
CA TYR A 77 -3.22 18.84 11.23
C TYR A 77 -3.60 19.23 12.67
N LEU A 78 -3.34 18.35 13.64
CA LEU A 78 -3.62 18.62 15.06
C LEU A 78 -2.74 19.73 15.63
N ALA A 79 -1.49 19.84 15.20
CA ALA A 79 -0.57 20.89 15.66
C ALA A 79 -0.89 22.29 15.09
N GLN A 80 -1.73 22.37 14.06
CA GLN A 80 -2.14 23.62 13.40
C GLN A 80 -3.53 24.12 13.84
N GLN A 81 -4.24 23.35 14.68
CA GLN A 81 -5.45 23.82 15.36
C GLN A 81 -5.10 24.71 16.54
#